data_AF-A0A1V8RML0-F1
#
_entry.id   AF-A0A1V8RML0-F1
#
_cell.length_a   1.000
_cell.length_b   1.000
_cell.length_c   1.000
_cell.angle_alpha   90.00
_cell.angle_beta   90.00
_cell.angle_gamma   90.00
#
_symmetry.space_group_name_H-M   'P 1'
#
loop_
_entity.id
_entity.type
_entity.pdbx_description
1 polymer ?
#
loop_
_entity_poly.entity_id
_entity_poly.type
_entity_poly.pdbx_seq_one_letter_code
_entity_poly.pdbx_strand_id
1 'polypeptide(L)'
;MVQSERESDAKVERETRFYITSSTDKADKLGAVVRRHWFVESMHWLMDCLFGDDECRVRTEHAPANFTTIKHIAHNLLRRHPAKHSMTTKRLTAAWDEDFLVSLIS
;
A
#
# COMPACT_ATOMS: atom_id res chain seq x y z
N MET A 1 2.56 -0.98 27.04
CA MET A 1 1.10 -1.21 27.01
C MET A 1 0.47 -0.01 26.34
N VAL A 2 -0.34 -0.21 25.30
CA VAL A 2 -1.09 0.86 24.63
C VAL A 2 -2.57 0.46 24.65
N GLN A 3 -3.42 1.36 25.12
CA GLN A 3 -4.87 1.17 25.09
C GLN A 3 -5.47 1.95 23.92
N SER A 4 -6.40 1.34 23.21
CA SER A 4 -7.22 2.03 22.21
C SER A 4 -8.69 1.82 22.51
N GLU A 5 -9.45 2.88 22.34
CA GLU A 5 -10.90 2.86 22.40
C GLU A 5 -11.43 3.08 20.98
N ARG A 6 -12.35 2.22 20.55
CA ARG A 6 -13.06 2.36 19.28
C ARG A 6 -14.55 2.47 19.61
N GLU A 7 -15.17 3.54 19.12
CA GLU A 7 -16.61 3.68 19.13
C GLU A 7 -17.13 3.31 17.73
N SER A 8 -18.12 2.45 17.67
CA SER A 8 -18.80 2.10 16.42
C SER A 8 -20.27 1.92 16.72
N ASP A 9 -21.10 2.65 15.98
CA ASP A 9 -22.52 2.85 16.25
C ASP A 9 -22.77 3.37 17.67
N ALA A 10 -23.10 2.49 18.62
CA ALA A 10 -23.31 2.80 20.04
C ALA A 10 -22.49 1.88 20.98
N LYS A 11 -21.51 1.17 20.43
CA LYS A 11 -20.66 0.24 21.18
C LYS A 11 -19.26 0.83 21.33
N VAL A 12 -18.82 0.89 22.58
CA VAL A 12 -17.44 1.24 22.94
C VAL A 12 -16.66 -0.05 23.16
N GLU A 13 -15.64 -0.28 22.35
CA GLU A 13 -14.71 -1.38 22.49
C GLU A 13 -13.35 -0.87 22.95
N ARG A 14 -12.78 -1.54 23.95
CA ARG A 14 -11.45 -1.23 24.49
C ARG A 14 -10.52 -2.40 24.23
N GLU A 15 -9.39 -2.11 23.62
CA GLU A 15 -8.36 -3.10 23.35
C GLU A 15 -7.04 -2.66 24.00
N THR A 16 -6.36 -3.61 24.65
CA THR A 16 -5.03 -3.40 25.22
C THR A 16 -4.02 -4.19 24.40
N ARG A 17 -3.03 -3.49 23.83
CA ARG A 17 -1.98 -4.10 23.02
C ARG A 17 -0.63 -4.02 23.73
N PHE A 18 0.10 -5.12 23.67
CA PHE A 18 1.47 -5.23 24.17
C PHE A 18 2.42 -5.32 22.97
N TYR A 19 3.49 -4.54 23.01
CA TYR A 19 4.50 -4.49 21.95
C TYR A 19 5.84 -4.89 22.53
N ILE A 20 6.59 -5.69 21.79
CA ILE A 20 7.98 -6.05 22.08
C ILE A 20 8.85 -5.20 21.17
N THR A 21 9.81 -4.48 21.74
CA THR A 21 10.73 -3.64 20.99
C THR A 21 12.07 -3.60 21.69
N SER A 22 13.15 -3.48 20.90
CA SER A 22 14.48 -3.14 21.41
C SER A 22 14.64 -1.64 21.68
N SER A 23 13.67 -0.81 21.26
CA SER A 23 13.68 0.63 21.54
C SER A 23 13.43 0.91 23.01
N THR A 24 14.17 1.87 23.55
CA THR A 24 13.96 2.42 24.90
C THR A 24 12.97 3.60 24.90
N ASP A 25 12.32 3.88 23.77
CA ASP A 25 11.35 4.96 23.65
C ASP A 25 10.10 4.72 24.51
N LYS A 26 9.49 5.83 24.96
CA LYS A 26 8.23 5.78 25.71
C LYS A 26 7.08 5.29 24.82
N ALA A 27 6.10 4.66 25.46
CA ALA A 27 4.91 4.09 24.80
C ALA A 27 4.17 5.07 23.88
N ASP A 28 4.08 6.35 24.25
CA ASP A 28 3.37 7.37 23.45
C ASP A 28 4.05 7.61 22.10
N LYS A 29 5.39 7.69 22.09
CA LYS A 29 6.18 7.82 20.86
C LYS A 29 6.09 6.55 20.02
N LEU A 30 6.21 5.40 20.67
CA LEU A 30 6.13 4.10 20.00
C LEU A 30 4.75 3.89 19.35
N GLY A 31 3.68 4.30 20.03
CA GLY A 31 2.32 4.22 19.51
C GLY A 31 2.14 4.99 18.19
N ALA A 32 2.74 6.18 18.07
CA ALA A 32 2.72 6.93 16.82
C ALA A 32 3.48 6.21 15.68
N VAL A 33 4.62 5.59 16.00
CA VAL A 33 5.39 4.80 15.03
C VAL A 33 4.61 3.57 14.57
N VAL A 34 4.03 2.80 15.50
CA VAL A 34 3.22 1.62 15.19
C VAL A 34 2.02 2.00 14.32
N ARG A 35 1.31 3.09 14.64
CA ARG A 35 0.19 3.56 13.80
C ARG A 35 0.66 3.96 12.41
N ARG A 36 1.82 4.61 12.28
CA ARG A 36 2.40 4.94 10.98
C ARG A 36 2.86 3.70 10.22
N HIS A 37 3.32 2.66 10.89
CA HIS A 37 3.72 1.42 10.24
C HIS A 37 2.55 0.79 9.48
N TRP A 38 1.33 0.89 10.01
CA TRP A 38 0.11 0.43 9.32
C TRP A 38 -0.10 1.05 7.93
N PHE A 39 0.51 2.21 7.65
CA PHE A 39 0.49 2.80 6.32
C PHE A 39 1.04 1.86 5.22
N VAL A 40 1.88 0.88 5.58
CA VAL A 40 2.33 -0.16 4.64
C VAL A 40 1.15 -0.92 4.01
N GLU A 41 0.08 -1.15 4.77
CA GLU A 41 -1.10 -1.84 4.25
C GLU A 41 -1.86 -1.00 3.22
N SER A 42 -1.79 0.33 3.31
CA SER A 42 -2.35 1.19 2.27
C SER A 42 -1.66 0.96 0.91
N MET A 43 -0.39 0.57 0.92
CA MET A 43 0.33 0.19 -0.29
C MET A 43 -0.07 -1.21 -0.78
N HIS A 44 -0.30 -2.17 0.12
CA HIS A 44 -0.84 -3.49 -0.26
C HIS A 44 -2.22 -3.35 -0.90
N TRP A 45 -3.13 -2.62 -0.26
CA TRP A 45 -4.48 -2.39 -0.81
C TRP A 45 -4.44 -1.80 -2.23
N LEU A 46 -3.51 -0.88 -2.49
CA LEU A 46 -3.31 -0.34 -3.83
C LEU A 46 -2.87 -1.41 -4.83
N MET A 47 -1.96 -2.31 -4.46
CA MET A 47 -1.56 -3.43 -5.32
C MET A 47 -2.73 -4.39 -5.54
N ASP A 48 -3.45 -4.74 -4.48
CA ASP A 48 -4.58 -5.66 -4.52
C ASP A 48 -5.69 -5.12 -5.45
N CYS A 49 -6.08 -3.86 -5.30
CA CYS A 49 -7.17 -3.27 -6.08
C CYS A 49 -6.77 -2.82 -7.49
N LEU A 50 -5.55 -2.31 -7.69
CA LEU A 50 -5.13 -1.77 -9.00
C LEU A 50 -4.54 -2.85 -9.91
N PHE A 51 -3.79 -3.78 -9.33
CA PHE A 51 -3.05 -4.82 -10.06
C PHE A 51 -3.59 -6.24 -9.83
N GLY A 52 -4.61 -6.40 -8.98
CA GLY A 52 -5.25 -7.69 -8.76
C GLY A 52 -4.32 -8.69 -8.07
N ASP A 53 -3.50 -8.24 -7.11
CA ASP A 53 -2.52 -9.09 -6.44
C ASP A 53 -3.16 -10.27 -5.71
N ASP A 54 -4.32 -10.07 -5.07
CA ASP A 54 -5.11 -11.14 -4.45
C ASP A 54 -5.50 -12.25 -5.44
N GLU A 55 -5.74 -11.91 -6.70
CA GLU A 55 -6.15 -12.85 -7.75
C GLU A 55 -4.96 -13.45 -8.51
N CYS A 56 -3.76 -12.89 -8.34
CA CYS A 56 -2.56 -13.28 -9.05
C CYS A 56 -2.16 -14.73 -8.73
N ARG A 57 -2.07 -15.58 -9.77
CA ARG A 57 -1.75 -17.01 -9.60
C ARG A 57 -0.30 -17.40 -9.85
N VAL A 58 0.57 -16.42 -10.09
CA VAL A 58 2.00 -16.63 -10.35
C VAL A 58 2.68 -17.21 -9.10
N ARG A 59 3.22 -18.43 -9.20
CA ARG A 59 3.84 -19.17 -8.06
C ARG A 59 5.16 -19.87 -8.40
N THR A 60 5.66 -19.73 -9.62
CA THR A 60 6.81 -20.47 -10.13
C THR A 60 8.11 -19.73 -9.87
N GLU A 61 9.10 -20.39 -9.25
CA GLU A 61 10.46 -19.86 -9.05
C GLU A 61 10.46 -18.41 -8.52
N HIS A 62 11.23 -17.52 -9.15
CA HIS A 62 11.33 -16.10 -8.80
C HIS A 62 10.22 -15.23 -9.40
N ALA A 63 9.25 -15.81 -10.13
CA ALA A 63 8.20 -15.05 -10.80
C ALA A 63 7.36 -14.19 -9.84
N PRO A 64 6.98 -14.63 -8.62
CA PRO A 64 6.24 -13.78 -7.69
C PRO A 64 7.02 -12.51 -7.32
N ALA A 65 8.28 -12.65 -6.92
CA ALA A 65 9.13 -11.52 -6.52
C ALA A 65 9.40 -10.55 -7.68
N ASN A 66 9.67 -11.10 -8.87
CA ASN A 66 9.87 -10.31 -10.08
C ASN A 66 8.60 -9.53 -10.45
N PHE A 67 7.44 -10.16 -10.37
CA PHE A 67 6.18 -9.54 -10.73
C PHE A 67 5.76 -8.44 -9.74
N THR A 68 5.94 -8.67 -8.43
CA THR A 68 5.76 -7.62 -7.41
C THR A 68 6.68 -6.42 -7.68
N THR A 69 7.95 -6.67 -8.03
CA THR A 69 8.91 -5.60 -8.35
C THR A 69 8.44 -4.77 -9.55
N ILE A 70 8.01 -5.42 -10.64
CA ILE A 70 7.50 -4.75 -11.84
C ILE A 70 6.26 -3.92 -11.53
N LYS A 71 5.32 -4.43 -10.74
CA LYS A 71 4.11 -3.69 -10.34
C LYS A 71 4.46 -2.44 -9.54
N HIS A 72 5.41 -2.53 -8.61
CA HIS A 72 5.89 -1.36 -7.87
C HIS A 72 6.54 -0.31 -8.78
N ILE A 73 7.33 -0.74 -9.76
CA ILE A 73 7.91 0.17 -10.76
C ILE A 73 6.78 0.87 -11.54
N ALA A 74 5.84 0.11 -12.09
CA ALA A 74 4.70 0.65 -12.84
C ALA A 74 3.88 1.65 -12.00
N HIS A 75 3.56 1.31 -10.76
CA HIS A 75 2.84 2.20 -9.85
C HIS A 75 3.58 3.51 -9.61
N ASN A 76 4.89 3.45 -9.38
CA ASN A 76 5.70 4.65 -9.13
C ASN A 76 5.76 5.57 -10.36
N LEU A 77 5.85 5.01 -11.57
CA LEU A 77 5.79 5.78 -12.81
C LEU A 77 4.45 6.49 -12.97
N LEU A 78 3.34 5.76 -12.80
CA LEU A 78 1.98 6.32 -12.89
C LEU A 78 1.73 7.42 -11.83
N ARG A 79 2.28 7.25 -10.62
CA ARG A 79 2.20 8.24 -9.54
C ARG A 79 3.01 9.49 -9.83
N ARG A 80 4.18 9.37 -10.45
CA ARG A 80 5.05 10.50 -10.80
C ARG A 80 4.48 11.36 -11.94
N HIS A 81 3.69 10.77 -12.83
CA HIS A 81 3.14 11.47 -13.98
C HIS A 81 2.14 12.59 -13.58
N PRO A 82 2.24 13.81 -14.15
CA PRO A 82 1.50 14.99 -13.71
C PRO A 82 0.00 14.96 -14.03
N ALA A 83 -0.47 14.05 -14.88
CA ALA A 83 -1.89 13.94 -15.22
C ALA A 83 -2.77 13.76 -13.96
N LYS A 84 -3.91 14.45 -13.91
CA LYS A 84 -4.81 14.47 -12.74
C LYS A 84 -5.87 13.36 -12.75
N HIS A 85 -5.63 12.30 -13.51
CA HIS A 85 -6.54 11.15 -13.57
C HIS A 85 -6.35 10.19 -12.40
N SER A 86 -7.37 9.38 -12.14
CA SER A 86 -7.27 8.28 -11.18
C SER A 86 -6.16 7.30 -11.57
N MET A 87 -5.60 6.57 -10.60
CA MET A 87 -4.54 5.60 -10.89
C MET A 87 -5.00 4.51 -11.86
N THR A 88 -6.25 4.06 -11.74
CA THR A 88 -6.89 3.11 -12.65
C THR A 88 -6.97 3.66 -14.06
N THR A 89 -7.40 4.92 -14.22
CA THR A 89 -7.47 5.57 -15.52
C THR A 89 -6.09 5.70 -16.13
N LYS A 90 -5.08 6.19 -15.40
CA LYS A 90 -3.70 6.28 -15.92
C LYS A 90 -3.18 4.93 -16.40
N ARG A 91 -3.42 3.86 -15.63
CA ARG A 91 -3.01 2.49 -16.00
C ARG A 91 -3.68 2.02 -17.28
N LEU A 92 -4.98 2.25 -17.44
CA LEU A 92 -5.73 1.87 -18.65
C LEU A 92 -5.35 2.72 -19.86
N THR A 93 -5.18 4.04 -19.68
CA THR A 93 -4.70 4.93 -20.74
C THR A 93 -3.33 4.48 -21.23
N ALA A 94 -2.39 4.17 -20.33
CA ALA A 94 -1.08 3.64 -20.71
C ALA A 94 -1.15 2.29 -21.46
N ALA A 95 -2.25 1.53 -21.31
CA ALA A 95 -2.44 0.28 -22.03
C ALA A 95 -3.03 0.49 -23.45
N TRP A 96 -3.63 1.66 -23.73
CA TRP A 96 -4.36 1.93 -24.97
C TRP A 96 -3.76 3.05 -25.81
N ASP A 97 -2.95 3.92 -25.20
CA ASP A 97 -2.33 5.09 -25.80
C ASP A 97 -0.81 5.00 -25.64
N GLU A 98 -0.12 4.76 -26.75
CA GLU A 98 1.33 4.62 -26.79
C GLU A 98 2.04 5.93 -26.45
N ASP A 99 1.52 7.08 -26.86
CA ASP A 99 2.12 8.39 -26.54
C ASP A 99 2.04 8.64 -25.03
N PHE A 100 0.91 8.29 -24.42
CA PHE A 100 0.78 8.34 -22.96
C PHE A 100 1.73 7.37 -22.28
N LEU A 101 1.87 6.14 -22.77
CA LEU A 101 2.83 5.16 -22.22
C LEU A 101 4.27 5.69 -22.31
N VAL A 102 4.67 6.23 -23.45
CA VAL A 102 6.01 6.81 -23.65
C VAL A 102 6.24 7.97 -22.68
N SER A 103 5.24 8.81 -22.43
CA SER A 103 5.32 9.90 -21.45
C SER A 103 5.53 9.43 -20.00
N LEU A 104 5.19 8.18 -19.68
CA LEU A 104 5.43 7.59 -18.36
C LEU A 104 6.86 7.07 -18.18
N ILE A 105 7.50 6.60 -19.25
CA ILE A 105 8.79 5.90 -19.20
C ILE A 105 9.97 6.74 -19.68
N SER A 106 9.72 7.89 -20.30
CA SER A 106 10.72 8.90 -20.67
C SER A 106 11.06 9.86 -19.53
#